data_AF-A0A497B4K5-F1
#
_entry.id   AF-A0A497B4K5-F1
#
_cell.length_a   1.000
_cell.length_b   1.000
_cell.length_c   1.000
_cell.angle_alpha   90.00
_cell.angle_beta   90.00
_cell.angle_gamma   90.00
#
_symmetry.space_group_name_H-M   'P 1'
#
loop_
_entity.id
_entity.type
_entity.pdbx_description
1 polymer ?
#
loop_
_entity_poly.entity_id
_entity_poly.type
_entity_poly.pdbx_seq_one_letter_code
_entity_poly.pdbx_strand_id
1 'polypeptide(L)'
;MITPKMLRYAVGVALLILLLAGCGGAPSAPTTAPTLIPPTDAPLSPTATAMPAPTAAAEGELQPLSAAECSGLADSMAQTLGMPYEIAQAPFDDHVNQKTGTGCQITITGTGLDFESVQVVLNGLRRTIQTQGWYEDFRYGGGGPTGELTGFRQAKKICRLLVGWEPSEDVECPADQPIFMCDVPPEKQIYSVVLNCVQDTGVAAAQSDLEPTRIQFAPGAISAHAEGSLDVGGADRYVLSVAAGQEMTLNLSPTLAGQPAEMSTIVTIWGADGSLLSSGYIDAAGWTTGFPSAQDYYIDVVSAAPGQIAYSMEVIVPPAPDISEGAAVMPRQVPPEFQPIMQALVLSGVPPMLPPEFPTGEGLPPVHPYVYLADDGEYDISLDFGADCQGAGACHHGSLAGKQVDSDEPVSTQHFEFDAERAKMVTLTRGIAGYFIESQCGANCDDAKVFWIYDGFQYMVGLKGGEQSAVLDLANAAIENSIQ
;
A
#
# COMPACT_ATOMS: atom_id res chain seq x y z
N MET A 1 -17.23 48.87 40.17
CA MET A 1 -16.70 47.53 39.88
C MET A 1 -17.78 46.74 39.18
N ILE A 2 -17.67 46.62 37.86
CA ILE A 2 -18.52 45.78 37.00
C ILE A 2 -17.57 45.16 35.96
N THR A 3 -17.76 43.87 35.72
CA THR A 3 -16.83 42.85 35.21
C THR A 3 -16.84 42.67 33.67
N PRO A 4 -15.84 41.98 33.08
CA PRO A 4 -15.34 42.22 31.73
C PRO A 4 -16.02 41.37 30.63
N LYS A 5 -17.36 41.34 30.58
CA LYS A 5 -18.10 40.58 29.54
C LYS A 5 -18.80 41.44 28.46
N MET A 6 -18.62 42.77 28.47
CA MET A 6 -19.24 43.67 27.49
C MET A 6 -18.28 44.42 26.54
N LEU A 7 -16.97 44.14 26.57
CA LEU A 7 -15.98 44.87 25.76
C LEU A 7 -15.50 44.14 24.48
N ARG A 8 -16.06 42.97 24.15
CA ARG A 8 -15.63 42.21 22.95
C ARG A 8 -16.57 42.31 21.74
N TYR A 9 -17.71 43.00 21.87
CA TYR A 9 -18.69 43.15 20.78
C TYR A 9 -18.64 44.50 20.02
N ALA A 10 -17.64 45.35 20.29
CA ALA A 10 -17.56 46.69 19.68
C ALA A 10 -16.32 46.92 18.78
N VAL A 11 -15.57 45.87 18.41
CA VAL A 11 -14.33 46.00 17.61
C VAL A 11 -14.41 45.33 16.22
N GLY A 12 -15.53 44.71 15.86
CA GLY A 12 -15.65 43.92 14.62
C GLY A 12 -16.20 44.64 13.37
N VAL A 13 -16.54 45.93 13.40
CA VAL A 13 -17.35 46.57 12.33
C VAL A 13 -16.71 47.85 11.73
N ALA A 14 -15.44 48.14 11.99
CA ALA A 14 -14.81 49.39 11.53
C ALA A 14 -13.51 49.21 10.72
N LEU A 15 -13.41 48.18 9.88
CA LEU A 15 -12.34 48.06 8.89
C LEU A 15 -12.85 47.55 7.53
N LEU A 16 -13.96 48.11 7.10
CA LEU A 16 -14.40 48.13 5.70
C LEU A 16 -14.70 49.61 5.42
N ILE A 17 -14.09 50.19 4.37
CA ILE A 17 -14.15 51.61 3.95
C ILE A 17 -12.98 52.47 4.48
N LEU A 18 -11.84 52.46 3.78
CA LEU A 18 -11.03 53.65 3.42
C LEU A 18 -9.67 53.23 2.83
N LEU A 19 -9.64 52.97 1.52
CA LEU A 19 -8.50 53.31 0.66
C LEU A 19 -9.07 53.74 -0.69
N LEU A 20 -9.40 55.03 -0.72
CA LEU A 20 -9.87 55.79 -1.88
C LEU A 20 -8.70 56.20 -2.79
N ALA A 21 -8.95 56.07 -4.09
CA ALA A 21 -8.68 57.06 -5.12
C ALA A 21 -7.23 57.52 -5.37
N GLY A 22 -6.66 57.03 -6.48
CA GLY A 22 -5.70 57.76 -7.31
C GLY A 22 -6.21 57.79 -8.76
N CYS A 23 -6.75 58.93 -9.19
CA CYS A 23 -7.14 59.22 -10.58
C CYS A 23 -5.91 59.50 -11.47
N GLY A 24 -6.01 59.20 -12.77
CA GLY A 24 -5.35 60.02 -13.79
C GLY A 24 -5.07 59.36 -15.15
N GLY A 25 -5.86 59.73 -16.17
CA GLY A 25 -5.36 59.97 -17.54
C GLY A 25 -5.68 58.94 -18.62
N ALA A 26 -6.65 59.26 -19.49
CA ALA A 26 -6.77 58.68 -20.83
C ALA A 26 -5.74 59.33 -21.79
N PRO A 27 -5.36 58.66 -22.90
CA PRO A 27 -6.02 58.99 -24.17
C PRO A 27 -6.32 57.78 -25.06
N SER A 28 -7.28 57.99 -25.97
CA SER A 28 -7.85 57.07 -26.94
C SER A 28 -7.07 56.93 -28.27
N ALA A 29 -7.20 55.73 -28.87
CA ALA A 29 -7.04 55.33 -30.29
C ALA A 29 -5.60 55.15 -30.87
N PRO A 30 -5.35 54.24 -31.86
CA PRO A 30 -6.29 53.75 -32.87
C PRO A 30 -6.35 52.23 -33.14
N THR A 31 -7.54 51.88 -33.64
CA THR A 31 -7.89 50.82 -34.60
C THR A 31 -6.74 50.19 -35.37
N THR A 32 -6.57 48.87 -35.21
CA THR A 32 -6.08 48.00 -36.29
C THR A 32 -7.08 46.86 -36.48
N ALA A 33 -7.70 46.86 -37.65
CA ALA A 33 -8.60 45.82 -38.10
C ALA A 33 -7.81 44.55 -38.44
N PRO A 34 -8.25 43.35 -38.06
CA PRO A 34 -7.88 42.15 -38.76
C PRO A 34 -8.80 41.98 -39.98
N THR A 35 -8.12 41.77 -41.10
CA THR A 35 -8.62 41.53 -42.45
C THR A 35 -9.73 40.48 -42.53
N LEU A 36 -10.81 40.84 -43.24
CA LEU A 36 -11.85 39.93 -43.71
C LEU A 36 -11.29 38.94 -44.75
N ILE A 37 -11.53 37.65 -44.53
CA ILE A 37 -11.59 36.64 -45.61
C ILE A 37 -13.08 36.20 -45.70
N PRO A 38 -13.69 36.17 -46.89
CA PRO A 38 -15.14 36.02 -47.08
C PRO A 38 -15.64 34.57 -46.95
N PRO A 39 -16.97 34.36 -46.89
CA PRO A 39 -17.58 33.12 -46.40
C PRO A 39 -17.77 32.11 -47.53
N THR A 40 -17.65 30.81 -47.23
CA THR A 40 -18.26 29.74 -48.04
C THR A 40 -18.56 28.52 -47.16
N ASP A 41 -19.83 28.16 -47.21
CA ASP A 41 -20.53 26.91 -46.90
C ASP A 41 -20.84 26.48 -45.46
N ALA A 42 -22.16 26.47 -45.23
CA ALA A 42 -22.91 25.80 -44.19
C ALA A 42 -22.92 24.26 -44.40
N PRO A 43 -23.52 23.47 -43.49
CA PRO A 43 -22.90 22.28 -42.93
C PRO A 43 -23.05 21.06 -43.84
N LEU A 44 -21.97 20.31 -44.03
CA LEU A 44 -22.07 18.93 -44.50
C LEU A 44 -22.41 18.03 -43.30
N SER A 45 -23.61 17.44 -43.36
CA SER A 45 -23.99 16.30 -42.53
C SER A 45 -22.89 15.23 -42.53
N PRO A 46 -22.58 14.58 -41.41
CA PRO A 46 -21.68 13.44 -41.43
C PRO A 46 -22.34 12.32 -42.23
N THR A 47 -21.83 12.09 -43.43
CA THR A 47 -22.08 10.86 -44.17
C THR A 47 -21.51 9.73 -43.33
N ALA A 48 -22.37 8.79 -42.95
CA ALA A 48 -21.98 7.54 -42.32
C ALA A 48 -20.83 6.91 -43.10
N THR A 49 -19.63 7.00 -42.54
CA THR A 49 -18.48 6.29 -43.06
C THR A 49 -18.72 4.85 -42.66
N ALA A 50 -18.96 4.00 -43.65
CA ALA A 50 -19.10 2.57 -43.45
C ALA A 50 -17.93 2.06 -42.60
N MET A 51 -18.26 1.32 -41.54
CA MET A 51 -17.28 0.58 -40.74
C MET A 51 -16.31 -0.14 -41.69
N PRO A 52 -14.99 0.08 -41.56
CA PRO A 52 -14.07 -0.88 -42.14
C PRO A 52 -14.37 -2.23 -41.48
N ALA A 53 -14.57 -3.25 -42.32
CA ALA A 53 -14.61 -4.65 -41.90
C ALA A 53 -13.42 -4.94 -40.97
N PRO A 54 -13.57 -5.86 -39.98
CA PRO A 54 -12.58 -6.05 -38.92
C PRO A 54 -11.23 -6.32 -39.57
N THR A 55 -10.37 -5.32 -39.49
CA THR A 55 -8.99 -5.42 -39.92
C THR A 55 -8.36 -6.39 -38.94
N ALA A 56 -7.80 -7.49 -39.45
CA ALA A 56 -7.16 -8.54 -38.66
C ALA A 56 -6.31 -7.91 -37.54
N ALA A 57 -6.56 -8.36 -36.31
CA ALA A 57 -5.78 -7.98 -35.14
C ALA A 57 -4.31 -8.05 -35.50
N ALA A 58 -3.61 -6.92 -35.44
CA ALA A 58 -2.16 -6.94 -35.45
C ALA A 58 -1.75 -7.80 -34.25
N GLU A 59 -1.08 -8.92 -34.52
CA GLU A 59 -0.52 -9.81 -33.51
C GLU A 59 0.58 -9.05 -32.77
N GLY A 60 0.17 -8.24 -31.79
CA GLY A 60 1.09 -7.59 -30.84
C GLY A 60 1.71 -8.63 -29.93
N GLU A 61 2.91 -8.32 -29.42
CA GLU A 61 3.64 -9.15 -28.44
C GLU A 61 2.82 -9.42 -27.17
N LEU A 62 1.88 -8.51 -26.88
CA LEU A 62 0.91 -8.61 -25.80
C LEU A 62 -0.38 -9.29 -26.29
N GLN A 63 -0.65 -10.45 -25.71
CA GLN A 63 -1.84 -11.26 -25.98
C GLN A 63 -2.79 -11.20 -24.79
N PRO A 64 -4.09 -11.46 -24.97
CA PRO A 64 -5.03 -11.48 -23.87
C PRO A 64 -4.69 -12.64 -22.91
N LEU A 65 -5.06 -12.48 -21.63
CA LEU A 65 -5.02 -13.59 -20.67
C LEU A 65 -5.84 -14.78 -21.17
N SER A 66 -5.60 -15.97 -20.61
CA SER A 66 -6.47 -17.11 -20.91
C SER A 66 -7.91 -16.82 -20.48
N ALA A 67 -8.88 -17.44 -21.17
CA ALA A 67 -10.29 -17.22 -20.85
C ALA A 67 -10.64 -17.57 -19.39
N ALA A 68 -9.99 -18.59 -18.82
CA ALA A 68 -10.18 -18.99 -17.42
C ALA A 68 -9.61 -17.95 -16.43
N GLU A 69 -8.43 -17.39 -16.72
CA GLU A 69 -7.83 -16.36 -15.86
C GLU A 69 -8.61 -15.06 -15.93
N CYS A 70 -9.05 -14.66 -17.13
CA CYS A 70 -9.83 -13.45 -17.29
C CYS A 70 -11.22 -13.57 -16.64
N SER A 71 -11.89 -14.71 -16.79
CA SER A 71 -13.18 -14.95 -16.11
C SER A 71 -13.03 -15.04 -14.59
N GLY A 72 -11.98 -15.67 -14.07
CA GLY A 72 -11.73 -15.71 -12.62
C GLY A 72 -11.51 -14.33 -11.99
N LEU A 73 -10.76 -13.46 -12.68
CA LEU A 73 -10.63 -12.05 -12.26
C LEU A 73 -11.97 -11.32 -12.32
N ALA A 74 -12.74 -11.51 -13.39
CA ALA A 74 -14.05 -10.88 -13.55
C ALA A 74 -15.05 -11.31 -12.47
N ASP A 75 -15.13 -12.60 -12.18
CA ASP A 75 -15.99 -13.17 -11.13
C ASP A 75 -15.65 -12.57 -9.76
N SER A 76 -14.35 -12.44 -9.45
CA SER A 76 -13.89 -11.86 -8.20
C SER A 76 -14.23 -10.37 -8.09
N MET A 77 -14.04 -9.60 -9.17
CA MET A 77 -14.42 -8.19 -9.23
C MET A 77 -15.94 -8.01 -9.06
N ALA A 78 -16.72 -8.80 -9.79
CA ALA A 78 -18.18 -8.78 -9.76
C ALA A 78 -18.73 -9.16 -8.38
N GLN A 79 -18.13 -10.17 -7.73
CA GLN A 79 -18.46 -10.55 -6.36
C GLN A 79 -18.15 -9.42 -5.37
N THR A 80 -17.02 -8.74 -5.54
CA THR A 80 -16.60 -7.64 -4.67
C THR A 80 -17.54 -6.44 -4.78
N LEU A 81 -17.97 -6.12 -6.00
CA LEU A 81 -18.83 -4.97 -6.25
C LEU A 81 -20.34 -5.28 -6.19
N GLY A 82 -20.73 -6.56 -6.23
CA GLY A 82 -22.12 -6.96 -6.35
C GLY A 82 -22.78 -6.57 -7.68
N MET A 83 -21.99 -6.38 -8.73
CA MET A 83 -22.45 -5.85 -10.03
C MET A 83 -22.14 -6.81 -11.18
N PRO A 84 -22.98 -6.86 -12.23
CA PRO A 84 -22.70 -7.65 -13.42
C PRO A 84 -21.50 -7.09 -14.19
N TYR A 85 -20.85 -7.95 -14.97
CA TYR A 85 -19.69 -7.58 -15.77
C TYR A 85 -19.84 -8.02 -17.23
N GLU A 86 -19.10 -7.36 -18.11
CA GLU A 86 -18.91 -7.75 -19.50
C GLU A 86 -17.42 -8.03 -19.76
N ILE A 87 -17.13 -9.07 -20.54
CA ILE A 87 -15.78 -9.37 -21.01
C ILE A 87 -15.72 -9.14 -22.52
N ALA A 88 -14.74 -8.37 -22.95
CA ALA A 88 -14.42 -8.16 -24.36
C ALA A 88 -12.90 -8.20 -24.58
N GLN A 89 -12.49 -8.35 -25.84
CA GLN A 89 -11.11 -8.04 -26.22
C GLN A 89 -11.01 -6.56 -26.56
N ALA A 90 -10.01 -5.88 -26.01
CA ALA A 90 -9.78 -4.46 -26.27
C ALA A 90 -8.30 -4.18 -26.52
N PRO A 91 -7.96 -3.12 -27.27
CA PRO A 91 -6.58 -2.67 -27.39
C PRO A 91 -5.95 -2.44 -26.02
N PHE A 92 -4.70 -2.86 -25.86
CA PHE A 92 -3.90 -2.59 -24.67
C PHE A 92 -2.66 -1.81 -25.08
N ASP A 93 -2.41 -0.71 -24.37
CA ASP A 93 -1.23 0.12 -24.51
C ASP A 93 -0.40 0.04 -23.22
N ASP A 94 0.80 -0.52 -23.35
CA ASP A 94 1.82 -0.56 -22.32
C ASP A 94 2.79 0.62 -22.54
N HIS A 95 2.39 1.80 -22.07
CA HIS A 95 3.20 3.02 -22.18
C HIS A 95 4.53 2.93 -21.44
N VAL A 96 4.66 2.01 -20.48
CA VAL A 96 5.88 1.81 -19.70
C VAL A 96 6.93 1.05 -20.53
N ASN A 97 6.53 -0.01 -21.22
CA ASN A 97 7.43 -0.81 -22.06
C ASN A 97 7.34 -0.49 -23.55
N GLN A 98 6.54 0.52 -23.94
CA GLN A 98 6.29 0.91 -25.33
C GLN A 98 5.78 -0.26 -26.20
N LYS A 99 4.93 -1.12 -25.62
CA LYS A 99 4.33 -2.27 -26.30
C LYS A 99 2.83 -2.04 -26.48
N THR A 100 2.28 -2.59 -27.56
CA THR A 100 0.84 -2.61 -27.78
C THR A 100 0.38 -4.03 -28.08
N GLY A 101 -0.91 -4.28 -27.88
CA GLY A 101 -1.53 -5.55 -28.25
C GLY A 101 -3.00 -5.57 -27.91
N THR A 102 -3.52 -6.76 -27.64
CA THR A 102 -4.93 -6.95 -27.31
C THR A 102 -5.02 -7.59 -25.94
N GLY A 103 -5.76 -6.95 -25.03
CA GLY A 103 -6.01 -7.46 -23.70
C GLY A 103 -7.42 -8.04 -23.55
N CYS A 104 -7.60 -8.80 -22.49
CA CYS A 104 -8.92 -9.15 -21.99
C CYS A 104 -9.41 -8.02 -21.10
N GLN A 105 -10.46 -7.32 -21.53
CA GLN A 105 -11.06 -6.21 -20.80
C GLN A 105 -12.33 -6.66 -20.11
N ILE A 106 -12.37 -6.43 -18.80
CA ILE A 106 -13.54 -6.60 -17.94
C ILE A 106 -14.10 -5.21 -17.69
N THR A 107 -15.38 -5.03 -17.97
CA THR A 107 -16.09 -3.76 -17.76
C THR A 107 -17.25 -4.00 -16.80
N ILE A 108 -17.36 -3.18 -15.76
CA ILE A 108 -18.51 -3.09 -14.87
C ILE A 108 -19.00 -1.65 -14.92
N THR A 109 -20.29 -1.47 -15.21
CA THR A 109 -20.93 -0.14 -15.28
C THR A 109 -22.00 -0.01 -14.23
N GLY A 110 -22.25 1.24 -13.83
CA GLY A 110 -23.30 1.58 -12.86
C GLY A 110 -23.44 3.08 -12.75
N THR A 111 -24.09 3.52 -11.68
CA THR A 111 -24.27 4.93 -11.35
C THR A 111 -23.65 5.26 -9.99
N GLY A 112 -23.61 6.53 -9.62
CA GLY A 112 -23.24 6.94 -8.26
C GLY A 112 -24.22 6.47 -7.17
N LEU A 113 -25.35 5.84 -7.53
CA LEU A 113 -26.21 5.13 -6.58
C LEU A 113 -25.68 3.73 -6.25
N ASP A 114 -24.90 3.14 -7.15
CA ASP A 114 -24.36 1.78 -7.01
C ASP A 114 -22.98 1.77 -6.33
N PHE A 115 -22.26 2.90 -6.39
CA PHE A 115 -20.90 3.03 -5.88
C PHE A 115 -20.76 4.21 -4.91
N GLU A 116 -20.17 3.97 -3.74
CA GLU A 116 -19.98 5.00 -2.70
C GLU A 116 -18.99 6.09 -3.14
N SER A 117 -17.81 5.69 -3.62
CA SER A 117 -16.81 6.60 -4.20
C SER A 117 -15.79 5.82 -5.03
N VAL A 118 -15.09 6.52 -5.94
CA VAL A 118 -13.95 5.98 -6.71
C VAL A 118 -12.93 5.30 -5.79
N GLN A 119 -12.58 5.93 -4.66
CA GLN A 119 -11.57 5.41 -3.74
C GLN A 119 -11.99 4.11 -3.06
N VAL A 120 -13.26 4.00 -2.64
CA VAL A 120 -13.78 2.79 -1.98
C VAL A 120 -13.80 1.62 -2.96
N VAL A 121 -14.28 1.86 -4.18
CA VAL A 121 -14.29 0.86 -5.26
C VAL A 121 -12.87 0.42 -5.60
N LEU A 122 -11.95 1.36 -5.80
CA LEU A 122 -10.56 1.04 -6.12
C LEU A 122 -9.87 0.27 -5.00
N ASN A 123 -10.04 0.66 -3.74
CA ASN A 123 -9.42 -0.04 -2.60
C ASN A 123 -9.96 -1.47 -2.44
N GLY A 124 -11.26 -1.69 -2.63
CA GLY A 124 -11.86 -3.02 -2.59
C GLY A 124 -11.33 -3.92 -3.71
N LEU A 125 -11.25 -3.41 -4.94
CA LEU A 125 -10.74 -4.14 -6.09
C LEU A 125 -9.22 -4.37 -6.01
N ARG A 126 -8.45 -3.39 -5.53
CA ARG A 126 -7.01 -3.51 -5.29
C ARG A 126 -6.71 -4.69 -4.36
N ARG A 127 -7.41 -4.77 -3.21
CA ARG A 127 -7.27 -5.89 -2.28
C ARG A 127 -7.65 -7.22 -2.95
N THR A 128 -8.74 -7.24 -3.71
CA THR A 128 -9.22 -8.45 -4.40
C THR A 128 -8.21 -8.96 -5.42
N ILE A 129 -7.66 -8.09 -6.25
CA ILE A 129 -6.64 -8.43 -7.25
C ILE A 129 -5.35 -8.88 -6.53
N GLN A 130 -4.96 -8.22 -5.44
CA GLN A 130 -3.79 -8.57 -4.64
C GLN A 130 -3.88 -9.95 -3.99
N THR A 131 -5.05 -10.34 -3.47
CA THR A 131 -5.25 -11.69 -2.89
C THR A 131 -5.04 -12.82 -3.90
N GLN A 132 -5.08 -12.50 -5.20
CA GLN A 132 -4.83 -13.45 -6.29
C GLN A 132 -3.36 -13.46 -6.75
N GLY A 133 -2.46 -12.87 -5.97
CA GLY A 133 -1.02 -12.87 -6.24
C GLY A 133 -0.59 -11.87 -7.31
N TRP A 134 -1.38 -10.82 -7.54
CA TRP A 134 -1.00 -9.67 -8.35
C TRP A 134 -0.47 -8.56 -7.44
N TYR A 135 0.55 -7.83 -7.87
CA TYR A 135 1.08 -6.70 -7.12
C TYR A 135 0.89 -5.41 -7.90
N GLU A 136 0.78 -4.28 -7.19
CA GLU A 136 0.56 -2.98 -7.81
C GLU A 136 1.85 -2.44 -8.45
N ASP A 137 1.75 -1.87 -9.66
CA ASP A 137 2.82 -1.18 -10.36
C ASP A 137 2.40 0.27 -10.64
N PHE A 138 2.89 1.17 -9.79
CA PHE A 138 2.51 2.59 -9.80
C PHE A 138 2.95 3.33 -11.06
N ARG A 139 3.80 2.76 -11.92
CA ARG A 139 4.16 3.36 -13.22
C ARG A 139 2.98 3.44 -14.18
N TYR A 140 1.94 2.64 -13.95
CA TYR A 140 0.67 2.73 -14.66
C TYR A 140 -0.37 3.59 -13.93
N GLY A 141 0.01 4.21 -12.81
CA GLY A 141 -0.84 5.05 -11.99
C GLY A 141 -1.16 6.39 -12.65
N GLY A 142 -2.37 6.88 -12.45
CA GLY A 142 -2.80 8.21 -12.88
C GLY A 142 -4.16 8.56 -12.30
N GLY A 143 -4.39 9.82 -11.94
CA GLY A 143 -5.61 10.24 -11.27
C GLY A 143 -6.15 11.56 -11.79
N GLY A 144 -7.46 11.71 -11.68
CA GLY A 144 -8.21 12.93 -11.97
C GLY A 144 -9.34 13.12 -10.96
N PRO A 145 -10.06 14.25 -11.03
CA PRO A 145 -11.12 14.58 -10.08
C PRO A 145 -12.29 13.58 -10.05
N THR A 146 -12.46 12.76 -11.10
CA THR A 146 -13.56 11.78 -11.22
C THR A 146 -13.10 10.37 -11.51
N GLY A 147 -11.80 10.08 -11.40
CA GLY A 147 -11.32 8.74 -11.67
C GLY A 147 -9.86 8.52 -11.30
N GLU A 148 -9.53 7.25 -11.11
CA GLU A 148 -8.21 6.78 -10.76
C GLU A 148 -7.86 5.56 -11.62
N LEU A 149 -6.61 5.50 -12.03
CA LEU A 149 -6.00 4.43 -12.80
C LEU A 149 -4.85 3.88 -11.96
N THR A 150 -4.74 2.56 -11.90
CA THR A 150 -3.55 1.87 -11.38
C THR A 150 -3.22 0.65 -12.25
N GLY A 151 -2.00 0.12 -12.12
CA GLY A 151 -1.57 -1.10 -12.78
C GLY A 151 -1.26 -2.20 -11.80
N PHE A 152 -1.38 -3.43 -12.27
CA PHE A 152 -0.98 -4.62 -11.54
C PHE A 152 -0.11 -5.51 -12.43
N ARG A 153 0.79 -6.26 -11.79
CA ARG A 153 1.63 -7.25 -12.45
C ARG A 153 1.58 -8.59 -11.75
N GLN A 154 1.78 -9.63 -12.55
CA GLN A 154 1.95 -11.00 -12.08
C GLN A 154 2.78 -11.77 -13.11
N ALA A 155 4.03 -12.11 -12.77
CA ALA A 155 4.97 -12.71 -13.71
C ALA A 155 5.04 -11.91 -15.04
N LYS A 156 4.75 -12.55 -16.18
CA LYS A 156 4.71 -11.89 -17.51
C LYS A 156 3.39 -11.19 -17.84
N LYS A 157 2.53 -10.96 -16.86
CA LYS A 157 1.19 -10.40 -17.06
C LYS A 157 1.09 -8.99 -16.50
N ILE A 158 0.26 -8.19 -17.13
CA ILE A 158 -0.01 -6.80 -16.76
C ILE A 158 -1.51 -6.58 -16.82
N CYS A 159 -2.08 -5.97 -15.79
CA CYS A 159 -3.45 -5.47 -15.77
C CYS A 159 -3.46 -3.97 -15.49
N ARG A 160 -4.39 -3.24 -16.09
CA ARG A 160 -4.65 -1.82 -15.78
C ARG A 160 -6.08 -1.69 -15.31
N LEU A 161 -6.26 -1.18 -14.09
CA LEU A 161 -7.54 -0.93 -13.46
C LEU A 161 -7.83 0.56 -13.51
N LEU A 162 -8.88 0.94 -14.23
CA LEU A 162 -9.48 2.26 -14.21
C LEU A 162 -10.78 2.18 -13.41
N VAL A 163 -10.96 3.08 -12.45
CA VAL A 163 -12.24 3.33 -11.78
C VAL A 163 -12.55 4.81 -11.97
N GLY A 164 -13.64 5.14 -12.63
CA GLY A 164 -14.03 6.53 -12.77
C GLY A 164 -15.49 6.71 -13.16
N TRP A 165 -15.92 7.96 -13.18
CA TRP A 165 -17.25 8.32 -13.62
C TRP A 165 -17.25 9.57 -14.50
N GLU A 166 -18.25 9.66 -15.37
CA GLU A 166 -18.52 10.82 -16.21
C GLU A 166 -19.98 11.26 -16.02
N PRO A 167 -20.30 12.55 -16.14
CA PRO A 167 -21.70 13.00 -16.15
C PRO A 167 -22.43 12.38 -17.34
N SER A 168 -23.70 12.01 -17.16
CA SER A 168 -24.53 11.59 -18.28
C SER A 168 -24.71 12.71 -19.31
N GLU A 169 -24.96 12.35 -20.57
CA GLU A 169 -25.02 13.31 -21.69
C GLU A 169 -26.07 14.43 -21.51
N ASP A 170 -27.07 14.21 -20.66
CA ASP A 170 -28.12 15.20 -20.34
C ASP A 170 -27.74 16.19 -19.22
N VAL A 171 -26.53 16.07 -18.64
CA VAL A 171 -25.99 17.01 -17.65
C VAL A 171 -25.05 18.01 -18.33
N GLU A 172 -25.42 19.30 -18.28
CA GLU A 172 -24.58 20.38 -18.81
C GLU A 172 -23.61 20.90 -17.74
N CYS A 173 -22.37 20.41 -17.76
CA CYS A 173 -21.28 20.96 -16.94
C CYS A 173 -20.55 22.10 -17.68
N PRO A 174 -20.16 23.20 -16.99
CA PRO A 174 -19.36 24.26 -17.61
C PRO A 174 -18.00 23.74 -18.07
N ALA A 175 -17.69 23.90 -19.35
CA ALA A 175 -16.44 23.40 -19.94
C ALA A 175 -15.18 24.16 -19.47
N ASP A 176 -15.35 25.35 -18.88
CA ASP A 176 -14.28 26.23 -18.39
C ASP A 176 -14.06 26.14 -16.87
N GLN A 177 -14.77 25.24 -16.19
CA GLN A 177 -14.65 25.04 -14.75
C GLN A 177 -14.30 23.58 -14.41
N PRO A 178 -13.62 23.33 -13.29
CA PRO A 178 -13.35 21.98 -12.83
C PRO A 178 -14.64 21.19 -12.58
N ILE A 179 -14.66 19.91 -12.93
CA ILE A 179 -15.84 19.04 -12.82
C ILE A 179 -16.39 18.89 -11.39
N PHE A 180 -15.59 19.09 -10.35
CA PHE A 180 -16.07 19.10 -8.96
C PHE A 180 -16.98 20.30 -8.64
N MET A 181 -17.00 21.32 -9.50
CA MET A 181 -17.93 22.46 -9.42
C MET A 181 -19.27 22.15 -10.11
N CYS A 182 -19.36 21.05 -10.86
CA CYS A 182 -20.59 20.60 -11.49
C CYS A 182 -21.40 19.77 -10.49
N ASP A 183 -22.63 20.21 -10.21
CA ASP A 183 -23.55 19.49 -9.34
C ASP A 183 -24.20 18.34 -10.13
N VAL A 184 -23.55 17.18 -10.12
CA VAL A 184 -24.01 15.97 -10.82
C VAL A 184 -24.70 15.04 -9.82
N PRO A 185 -26.03 14.83 -9.92
CA PRO A 185 -26.74 13.88 -9.07
C PRO A 185 -26.16 12.47 -9.19
N PRO A 186 -26.14 11.66 -8.12
CA PRO A 186 -25.55 10.32 -8.16
C PRO A 186 -26.10 9.43 -9.29
N GLU A 187 -27.40 9.47 -9.58
CA GLU A 187 -28.04 8.75 -10.68
C GLU A 187 -27.58 9.18 -12.08
N LYS A 188 -26.91 10.32 -12.18
CA LYS A 188 -26.33 10.90 -13.40
C LYS A 188 -24.80 10.80 -13.46
N GLN A 189 -24.15 10.24 -12.43
CA GLN A 189 -22.73 9.91 -12.46
C GLN A 189 -22.58 8.52 -13.07
N ILE A 190 -22.23 8.43 -14.35
CA ILE A 190 -22.07 7.14 -15.05
C ILE A 190 -20.71 6.57 -14.70
N TYR A 191 -20.69 5.56 -13.84
CA TYR A 191 -19.47 4.88 -13.42
C TYR A 191 -19.04 3.82 -14.43
N SER A 192 -17.73 3.76 -14.65
CA SER A 192 -17.04 2.76 -15.45
C SER A 192 -15.85 2.22 -14.66
N VAL A 193 -15.89 0.92 -14.40
CA VAL A 193 -14.80 0.15 -13.80
C VAL A 193 -14.25 -0.77 -14.87
N VAL A 194 -13.01 -0.54 -15.28
CA VAL A 194 -12.38 -1.24 -16.40
C VAL A 194 -11.08 -1.89 -15.95
N LEU A 195 -11.00 -3.22 -15.98
CA LEU A 195 -9.76 -3.97 -15.82
C LEU A 195 -9.35 -4.55 -17.18
N ASN A 196 -8.29 -4.03 -17.79
CA ASN A 196 -7.76 -4.57 -19.04
C ASN A 196 -6.44 -5.30 -18.78
N CYS A 197 -6.34 -6.57 -19.17
CA CYS A 197 -5.22 -7.44 -18.83
C CYS A 197 -4.59 -8.13 -20.05
N VAL A 198 -3.27 -8.19 -20.06
CA VAL A 198 -2.45 -8.84 -21.09
C VAL A 198 -1.43 -9.80 -20.47
N GLN A 199 -0.96 -10.74 -21.27
CA GLN A 199 0.24 -11.53 -21.05
C GLN A 199 1.25 -11.25 -22.17
N ASP A 200 2.51 -11.06 -21.80
CA ASP A 200 3.60 -10.99 -22.75
C ASP A 200 3.98 -12.42 -23.18
N THR A 201 3.66 -12.74 -24.43
CA THR A 201 3.91 -14.07 -25.03
C THR A 201 5.19 -14.10 -25.87
N GLY A 202 5.96 -13.01 -25.86
CA GLY A 202 7.28 -12.96 -26.47
C GLY A 202 8.14 -14.12 -25.98
N VAL A 203 8.64 -14.92 -26.93
CA VAL A 203 9.80 -15.79 -26.72
C VAL A 203 10.88 -14.89 -26.13
N ALA A 204 11.46 -15.27 -24.99
CA ALA A 204 12.40 -14.45 -24.22
C ALA A 204 13.37 -13.69 -25.13
N ALA A 205 13.07 -12.41 -25.36
CA ALA A 205 13.90 -11.46 -26.07
C ALA A 205 13.42 -10.04 -25.73
N ALA A 206 14.32 -9.30 -25.10
CA ALA A 206 14.30 -7.85 -24.89
C ALA A 206 13.19 -7.28 -23.97
N GLN A 207 13.39 -7.37 -22.65
CA GLN A 207 13.43 -6.09 -21.91
C GLN A 207 14.55 -5.31 -22.59
N SER A 208 14.29 -4.11 -23.11
CA SER A 208 15.29 -3.30 -23.84
C SER A 208 16.65 -3.40 -23.15
N ASP A 209 17.72 -3.52 -23.94
CA ASP A 209 19.17 -3.69 -23.64
C ASP A 209 19.77 -2.91 -22.44
N LEU A 210 19.10 -2.87 -21.29
CA LEU A 210 19.63 -2.41 -20.02
C LEU A 210 20.39 -3.58 -19.45
N GLU A 211 21.63 -3.72 -19.93
CA GLU A 211 22.60 -4.60 -19.31
C GLU A 211 22.69 -4.21 -17.83
N PRO A 212 22.29 -5.12 -16.90
CA PRO A 212 22.22 -4.77 -15.50
C PRO A 212 23.62 -4.45 -14.98
N THR A 213 23.81 -3.25 -14.44
CA THR A 213 25.07 -2.88 -13.81
C THR A 213 25.16 -3.58 -12.46
N ARG A 214 26.15 -4.46 -12.31
CA ARG A 214 26.32 -5.18 -11.04
C ARG A 214 26.87 -4.26 -9.96
N ILE A 215 26.12 -4.12 -8.87
CA ILE A 215 26.58 -3.47 -7.66
C ILE A 215 27.48 -4.46 -6.90
N GLN A 216 28.69 -4.02 -6.58
CA GLN A 216 29.66 -4.79 -5.82
C GLN A 216 30.17 -3.96 -4.65
N PHE A 217 30.12 -4.50 -3.44
CA PHE A 217 30.71 -3.86 -2.28
C PHE A 217 32.23 -4.03 -2.29
N ALA A 218 32.94 -2.99 -1.87
CA ALA A 218 34.37 -3.11 -1.59
C ALA A 218 34.58 -4.17 -0.49
N PRO A 219 35.75 -4.84 -0.43
CA PRO A 219 36.03 -5.82 0.61
C PRO A 219 35.80 -5.24 2.02
N GLY A 220 34.87 -5.84 2.77
CA GLY A 220 34.49 -5.40 4.12
C GLY A 220 33.51 -4.22 4.19
N ALA A 221 33.07 -3.68 3.05
CA ALA A 221 32.03 -2.67 3.01
C ALA A 221 30.63 -3.31 3.05
N ILE A 222 29.67 -2.59 3.61
CA ILE A 222 28.25 -2.96 3.66
C ILE A 222 27.40 -2.08 2.74
N SER A 223 28.03 -1.16 2.01
CA SER A 223 27.35 -0.26 1.09
C SER A 223 28.14 -0.05 -0.20
N ALA A 224 27.41 0.35 -1.25
CA ALA A 224 27.96 0.85 -2.51
C ALA A 224 27.10 1.99 -3.05
N HIS A 225 27.76 2.87 -3.80
CA HIS A 225 27.11 3.97 -4.50
C HIS A 225 27.02 3.69 -5.99
N ALA A 226 25.95 4.17 -6.59
CA ALA A 226 25.76 4.24 -8.03
C ALA A 226 25.20 5.61 -8.40
N GLU A 227 25.56 6.10 -9.58
CA GLU A 227 25.06 7.37 -10.10
C GLU A 227 24.61 7.17 -11.54
N GLY A 228 23.60 7.93 -11.96
CA GLY A 228 23.05 7.85 -13.29
C GLY A 228 22.39 9.15 -13.74
N SER A 229 22.09 9.20 -15.03
CA SER A 229 21.36 10.31 -15.65
C SER A 229 20.35 9.73 -16.62
N LEU A 230 19.08 10.00 -16.36
CA LEU A 230 17.94 9.46 -17.09
C LEU A 230 17.29 10.56 -17.92
N ASP A 231 17.09 10.30 -19.21
CA ASP A 231 16.19 11.11 -20.03
C ASP A 231 14.74 10.90 -19.59
N VAL A 232 13.80 11.67 -20.17
CA VAL A 232 12.37 11.55 -19.87
C VAL A 232 11.89 10.12 -20.15
N GLY A 233 11.37 9.44 -19.11
CA GLY A 233 10.94 8.03 -19.19
C GLY A 233 12.09 7.01 -19.28
N GLY A 234 13.35 7.46 -19.22
CA GLY A 234 14.51 6.57 -19.22
C GLY A 234 14.62 5.74 -17.94
N ALA A 235 15.36 4.64 -18.02
CA ALA A 235 15.58 3.74 -16.89
C ALA A 235 17.02 3.23 -16.86
N ASP A 236 17.55 3.06 -15.66
CA ASP A 236 18.79 2.33 -15.39
C ASP A 236 18.47 1.07 -14.60
N ARG A 237 19.25 0.01 -14.83
CA ARG A 237 19.09 -1.27 -14.16
C ARG A 237 20.35 -1.68 -13.42
N TYR A 238 20.14 -2.10 -12.18
CA TYR A 238 21.18 -2.65 -11.33
C TYR A 238 20.86 -4.09 -10.93
N VAL A 239 21.90 -4.85 -10.59
CA VAL A 239 21.79 -6.18 -10.01
C VAL A 239 22.72 -6.32 -8.82
N LEU A 240 22.24 -6.95 -7.76
CA LEU A 240 23.04 -7.34 -6.60
C LEU A 240 22.61 -8.70 -6.06
N SER A 241 23.54 -9.43 -5.46
CA SER A 241 23.24 -10.68 -4.77
C SER A 241 23.01 -10.37 -3.29
N VAL A 242 21.88 -10.82 -2.75
CA VAL A 242 21.53 -10.66 -1.32
C VAL A 242 21.20 -12.02 -0.74
N ALA A 243 21.62 -12.31 0.49
CA ALA A 243 21.27 -13.55 1.17
C ALA A 243 19.85 -13.47 1.77
N ALA A 244 19.25 -14.63 2.00
CA ALA A 244 17.96 -14.72 2.67
C ALA A 244 18.04 -14.13 4.09
N GLY A 245 17.05 -13.34 4.48
CA GLY A 245 16.95 -12.74 5.81
C GLY A 245 17.86 -11.53 6.06
N GLN A 246 18.61 -11.07 5.06
CA GLN A 246 19.23 -9.75 5.12
C GLN A 246 18.21 -8.67 4.83
N GLU A 247 18.46 -7.47 5.33
CA GLU A 247 17.76 -6.25 4.92
C GLU A 247 18.66 -5.43 3.99
N MET A 248 18.04 -4.61 3.15
CA MET A 248 18.71 -3.59 2.35
C MET A 248 18.02 -2.26 2.58
N THR A 249 18.82 -1.24 2.85
CA THR A 249 18.39 0.16 2.77
C THR A 249 18.85 0.76 1.46
N LEU A 250 17.92 1.40 0.75
CA LEU A 250 18.15 2.06 -0.52
C LEU A 250 17.87 3.56 -0.38
N ASN A 251 18.92 4.37 -0.46
CA ASN A 251 18.80 5.82 -0.48
C ASN A 251 18.91 6.30 -1.93
N LEU A 252 18.00 7.19 -2.35
CA LEU A 252 18.00 7.75 -3.70
C LEU A 252 17.84 9.26 -3.64
N SER A 253 18.74 9.98 -4.30
CA SER A 253 18.77 11.45 -4.35
C SER A 253 18.65 11.94 -5.80
N PRO A 254 17.42 12.07 -6.32
CA PRO A 254 17.17 12.61 -7.66
C PRO A 254 17.34 14.14 -7.72
N THR A 255 17.92 14.64 -8.80
CA THR A 255 18.24 16.06 -9.04
C THR A 255 17.85 16.49 -10.45
N LEU A 256 16.92 17.44 -10.56
CA LEU A 256 16.48 18.04 -11.82
C LEU A 256 17.08 19.44 -11.96
N ALA A 257 17.79 19.71 -13.06
CA ALA A 257 18.45 21.01 -13.30
C ALA A 257 19.34 21.50 -12.13
N GLY A 258 19.97 20.57 -11.40
CA GLY A 258 20.84 20.86 -10.26
C GLY A 258 20.12 21.16 -8.95
N GLN A 259 18.80 20.93 -8.86
CA GLN A 259 18.02 21.06 -7.63
C GLN A 259 17.39 19.72 -7.22
N PRO A 260 17.24 19.43 -5.91
CA PRO A 260 16.55 18.22 -5.45
C PRO A 260 15.16 18.11 -6.07
N ALA A 261 14.82 16.92 -6.56
CA ALA A 261 13.56 16.65 -7.23
C ALA A 261 12.92 15.39 -6.64
N GLU A 262 12.40 15.49 -5.41
CA GLU A 262 11.70 14.37 -4.77
C GLU A 262 10.51 13.88 -5.62
N MET A 263 10.16 12.60 -5.49
CA MET A 263 9.06 11.95 -6.22
C MET A 263 9.15 12.02 -7.76
N SER A 264 10.36 12.19 -8.30
CA SER A 264 10.60 12.29 -9.75
C SER A 264 11.25 11.04 -10.36
N THR A 265 11.51 10.03 -9.52
CA THR A 265 12.02 8.73 -9.92
C THR A 265 11.23 7.63 -9.23
N ILE A 266 10.95 6.55 -9.95
CA ILE A 266 10.27 5.36 -9.44
C ILE A 266 11.30 4.25 -9.35
N VAL A 267 11.35 3.58 -8.21
CA VAL A 267 12.21 2.41 -8.00
C VAL A 267 11.37 1.14 -7.96
N THR A 268 11.88 0.09 -8.58
CA THR A 268 11.28 -1.25 -8.57
C THR A 268 12.35 -2.29 -8.27
N ILE A 269 12.13 -3.17 -7.29
CA ILE A 269 13.05 -4.22 -6.83
C ILE A 269 12.40 -5.59 -7.01
N TRP A 270 13.02 -6.50 -7.75
CA TRP A 270 12.51 -7.87 -7.94
C TRP A 270 13.62 -8.93 -7.98
N GLY A 271 13.29 -10.17 -7.63
CA GLY A 271 14.20 -11.32 -7.64
C GLY A 271 14.39 -11.92 -9.04
N ALA A 272 15.49 -12.65 -9.22
CA ALA A 272 15.73 -13.45 -10.42
C ALA A 272 14.66 -14.52 -10.67
N ASP A 273 13.93 -14.93 -9.63
CA ASP A 273 12.74 -15.76 -9.69
C ASP A 273 11.48 -15.03 -10.22
N GLY A 274 11.55 -13.70 -10.40
CA GLY A 274 10.45 -12.86 -10.86
C GLY A 274 9.56 -12.31 -9.74
N SER A 275 9.88 -12.56 -8.46
CA SER A 275 9.15 -11.99 -7.32
C SER A 275 9.43 -10.49 -7.18
N LEU A 276 8.40 -9.63 -7.22
CA LEU A 276 8.56 -8.22 -6.85
C LEU A 276 8.65 -8.10 -5.32
N LEU A 277 9.69 -7.43 -4.82
CA LEU A 277 9.82 -7.09 -3.40
C LEU A 277 9.22 -5.74 -3.07
N SER A 278 9.44 -4.75 -3.94
CA SER A 278 9.26 -3.34 -3.61
C SER A 278 9.04 -2.54 -4.91
N SER A 279 7.99 -1.70 -5.03
CA SER A 279 7.87 -0.70 -6.11
C SER A 279 7.22 0.62 -5.62
N GLY A 280 7.79 1.77 -5.98
CA GLY A 280 7.31 3.08 -5.51
C GLY A 280 8.33 4.22 -5.62
N TYR A 281 7.96 5.39 -5.08
CA TYR A 281 8.88 6.52 -4.89
C TYR A 281 9.69 6.31 -3.62
N ILE A 282 10.97 6.69 -3.65
CA ILE A 282 11.81 6.74 -2.45
C ILE A 282 11.77 8.17 -1.91
N ASP A 283 11.36 8.33 -0.66
CA ASP A 283 11.39 9.61 0.03
C ASP A 283 12.77 9.86 0.69
N ALA A 284 12.91 10.98 1.39
CA ALA A 284 14.17 11.34 2.04
C ALA A 284 14.62 10.37 3.16
N ALA A 285 13.73 9.50 3.67
CA ALA A 285 14.07 8.52 4.69
C ALA A 285 14.75 7.27 4.11
N GLY A 286 14.73 7.11 2.78
CA GLY A 286 15.22 5.91 2.12
C GLY A 286 14.23 4.74 2.25
N TRP A 287 14.56 3.63 1.61
CA TRP A 287 13.70 2.46 1.57
C TRP A 287 14.39 1.23 2.16
N THR A 288 13.85 0.70 3.26
CA THR A 288 14.31 -0.59 3.82
C THR A 288 13.41 -1.74 3.35
N THR A 289 14.02 -2.82 2.85
CA THR A 289 13.31 -4.04 2.41
C THR A 289 14.09 -5.30 2.81
N GLY A 290 13.37 -6.36 3.16
CA GLY A 290 13.93 -7.67 3.53
C GLY A 290 13.87 -8.66 2.37
N PHE A 291 14.84 -9.57 2.29
CA PHE A 291 14.94 -10.52 1.17
C PHE A 291 14.55 -11.94 1.58
N PRO A 292 13.51 -12.54 0.96
CA PRO A 292 12.97 -13.84 1.37
C PRO A 292 13.87 -15.03 1.00
N SER A 293 14.73 -14.88 0.00
CA SER A 293 15.60 -15.95 -0.50
C SER A 293 16.95 -15.41 -0.96
N ALA A 294 17.95 -16.29 -0.96
CA ALA A 294 19.27 -15.96 -1.48
C ALA A 294 19.26 -16.05 -3.02
N GLN A 295 19.30 -14.90 -3.69
CA GLN A 295 19.31 -14.81 -5.15
C GLN A 295 19.89 -13.46 -5.62
N ASP A 296 20.01 -13.31 -6.94
CA ASP A 296 20.20 -12.01 -7.55
C ASP A 296 18.87 -11.24 -7.51
N TYR A 297 18.94 -10.00 -7.08
CA TYR A 297 17.84 -9.03 -7.12
C TYR A 297 18.21 -7.91 -8.08
N TYR A 298 17.21 -7.42 -8.79
CA TYR A 298 17.32 -6.36 -9.76
C TYR A 298 16.63 -5.12 -9.24
N ILE A 299 17.23 -3.96 -9.50
CA ILE A 299 16.71 -2.65 -9.12
C ILE A 299 16.60 -1.82 -10.40
N ASP A 300 15.38 -1.43 -10.77
CA ASP A 300 15.14 -0.43 -11.82
C ASP A 300 14.94 0.93 -11.19
N VAL A 301 15.68 1.92 -11.67
CA VAL A 301 15.47 3.35 -11.37
C VAL A 301 14.93 3.99 -12.63
N VAL A 302 13.69 4.46 -12.59
CA VAL A 302 12.97 4.98 -13.76
C VAL A 302 12.65 6.47 -13.56
N SER A 303 12.89 7.29 -14.57
CA SER A 303 12.53 8.71 -14.55
C SER A 303 11.02 8.88 -14.70
N ALA A 304 10.40 9.52 -13.70
CA ALA A 304 9.04 10.05 -13.77
C ALA A 304 9.03 11.58 -14.01
N ALA A 305 10.21 12.18 -14.22
CA ALA A 305 10.37 13.62 -14.38
C ALA A 305 9.99 14.09 -15.79
N PRO A 306 9.46 15.32 -15.95
CA PRO A 306 9.17 15.89 -17.27
C PRO A 306 10.43 16.36 -18.03
N GLY A 307 11.63 16.16 -17.47
CA GLY A 307 12.91 16.54 -18.05
C GLY A 307 14.02 15.58 -17.64
N GLN A 308 15.21 15.73 -18.23
CA GLN A 308 16.38 14.91 -17.90
C GLN A 308 16.75 15.07 -16.42
N ILE A 309 16.93 13.95 -15.74
CA ILE A 309 17.19 13.90 -14.30
C ILE A 309 18.46 13.13 -13.99
N ALA A 310 19.30 13.66 -13.11
CA ALA A 310 20.42 12.93 -12.54
C ALA A 310 20.02 12.34 -11.19
N TYR A 311 20.61 11.21 -10.79
CA TYR A 311 20.41 10.66 -9.46
C TYR A 311 21.71 10.11 -8.88
N SER A 312 21.78 10.10 -7.55
CA SER A 312 22.75 9.32 -6.78
C SER A 312 22.00 8.30 -5.93
N MET A 313 22.45 7.06 -5.94
CA MET A 313 21.87 5.92 -5.23
C MET A 313 22.92 5.33 -4.28
N GLU A 314 22.54 5.10 -3.04
CA GLU A 314 23.34 4.32 -2.09
C GLU A 314 22.56 3.07 -1.71
N VAL A 315 23.19 1.92 -1.88
CA VAL A 315 22.65 0.63 -1.47
C VAL A 315 23.43 0.16 -0.25
N ILE A 316 22.74 -0.08 0.86
CA ILE A 316 23.31 -0.56 2.12
C ILE A 316 22.70 -1.92 2.41
N VAL A 317 23.53 -2.96 2.49
CA VAL A 317 23.13 -4.31 2.91
C VAL A 317 23.99 -4.68 4.11
N PRO A 318 23.49 -4.49 5.34
CA PRO A 318 24.17 -4.95 6.53
C PRO A 318 24.44 -6.46 6.46
N PRO A 319 25.47 -6.98 7.15
CA PRO A 319 25.59 -8.41 7.36
C PRO A 319 24.27 -8.93 7.91
N ALA A 320 23.84 -10.13 7.48
CA ALA A 320 22.75 -10.80 8.19
C ALA A 320 23.08 -10.73 9.68
N PRO A 321 22.12 -10.32 10.54
CA PRO A 321 22.38 -10.23 11.96
C PRO A 321 23.06 -11.52 12.40
N ASP A 322 24.23 -11.40 13.04
CA ASP A 322 25.00 -12.55 13.46
C ASP A 322 24.23 -13.21 14.60
N ILE A 323 23.38 -14.18 14.26
CA ILE A 323 22.53 -14.92 15.19
C ILE A 323 23.40 -15.97 15.93
N SER A 324 24.57 -15.56 16.41
CA SER A 324 25.55 -16.43 17.10
C SER A 324 25.81 -16.06 18.56
N GLU A 325 25.16 -15.04 19.12
CA GLU A 325 25.03 -14.85 20.57
C GLU A 325 23.61 -14.40 20.93
N GLY A 326 22.80 -15.37 21.38
CA GLY A 326 21.39 -15.20 21.74
C GLY A 326 20.57 -16.30 21.08
N ALA A 327 19.96 -17.19 21.87
CA ALA A 327 19.10 -18.24 21.33
C ALA A 327 18.00 -17.59 20.47
N ALA A 328 17.99 -17.84 19.16
CA ALA A 328 17.08 -17.21 18.22
C ALA A 328 15.63 -17.30 18.73
N VAL A 329 15.06 -16.17 19.15
CA VAL A 329 13.66 -16.07 19.58
C VAL A 329 12.80 -15.91 18.34
N MET A 330 12.39 -17.02 17.73
CA MET A 330 11.50 -17.05 16.58
C MET A 330 10.57 -18.26 16.64
N PRO A 331 9.26 -18.10 16.41
CA PRO A 331 8.29 -19.18 16.51
C PRO A 331 8.59 -20.24 15.45
N ARG A 332 8.82 -21.49 15.88
CA ARG A 332 9.04 -22.65 14.98
C ARG A 332 7.81 -22.94 14.12
N GLN A 333 6.63 -22.76 14.70
CA GLN A 333 5.34 -22.88 14.03
C GLN A 333 4.57 -21.57 14.19
N VAL A 334 4.19 -20.96 13.07
CA VAL A 334 3.34 -19.76 13.05
C VAL A 334 1.91 -20.18 12.71
N PRO A 335 0.92 -19.87 13.57
CA PRO A 335 -0.49 -20.10 13.27
C PRO A 335 -0.88 -19.46 11.93
N PRO A 336 -1.66 -20.13 11.06
CA PRO A 336 -2.03 -19.60 9.74
C PRO A 336 -2.63 -18.19 9.79
N GLU A 337 -3.43 -17.89 10.82
CA GLU A 337 -4.10 -16.61 11.03
C GLU A 337 -3.11 -15.47 11.33
N PHE A 338 -1.90 -15.80 11.78
CA PHE A 338 -0.83 -14.86 12.13
C PHE A 338 0.16 -14.62 10.98
N GLN A 339 0.16 -15.48 9.95
CA GLN A 339 1.04 -15.34 8.79
C GLN A 339 0.99 -13.93 8.15
N PRO A 340 -0.17 -13.29 7.96
CA PRO A 340 -0.24 -11.97 7.32
C PRO A 340 0.43 -10.84 8.11
N ILE A 341 0.57 -11.02 9.44
CA ILE A 341 1.10 -9.98 10.33
C ILE A 341 2.54 -10.25 10.77
N MET A 342 3.11 -11.43 10.46
CA MET A 342 4.47 -11.79 10.87
C MET A 342 5.52 -10.77 10.42
N GLN A 343 5.37 -10.21 9.22
CA GLN A 343 6.28 -9.18 8.75
C GLN A 343 6.22 -7.92 9.63
N ALA A 344 5.02 -7.46 9.99
CA ALA A 344 4.86 -6.30 10.88
C ALA A 344 5.46 -6.57 12.27
N LEU A 345 5.29 -7.79 12.80
CA LEU A 345 5.88 -8.15 14.10
C LEU A 345 7.41 -8.18 14.03
N VAL A 346 7.99 -8.72 12.96
CA VAL A 346 9.46 -8.71 12.78
C VAL A 346 9.97 -7.27 12.61
N LEU A 347 9.27 -6.43 11.84
CA LEU A 347 9.64 -5.03 11.62
C LEU A 347 9.44 -4.15 12.86
N SER A 348 8.70 -4.61 13.87
CA SER A 348 8.62 -3.92 15.18
C SER A 348 9.95 -3.96 15.95
N GLY A 349 10.94 -4.75 15.52
CA GLY A 349 12.20 -4.92 16.26
C GLY A 349 12.08 -5.78 17.53
N VAL A 350 10.87 -6.21 17.91
CA VAL A 350 10.65 -7.18 18.98
C VAL A 350 10.52 -8.59 18.39
N PRO A 351 11.38 -9.56 18.76
CA PRO A 351 11.29 -10.92 18.24
C PRO A 351 9.91 -11.53 18.53
N PRO A 352 9.14 -12.00 17.53
CA PRO A 352 7.81 -12.54 17.75
C PRO A 352 7.84 -13.78 18.67
N MET A 353 6.99 -13.80 19.69
CA MET A 353 6.83 -14.96 20.58
C MET A 353 5.39 -15.44 20.55
N LEU A 354 5.14 -16.48 19.75
CA LEU A 354 3.78 -16.98 19.48
C LEU A 354 3.67 -18.45 19.89
N PRO A 355 2.54 -18.89 20.46
CA PRO A 355 2.24 -20.32 20.58
C PRO A 355 2.00 -20.94 19.19
N PRO A 356 2.10 -22.27 19.04
CA PRO A 356 1.88 -22.94 17.77
C PRO A 356 0.40 -22.92 17.33
N GLU A 357 -0.50 -22.70 18.29
CA GLU A 357 -1.95 -22.57 18.11
C GLU A 357 -2.56 -21.80 19.31
N PHE A 358 -3.76 -21.23 19.12
CA PHE A 358 -4.52 -20.59 20.19
C PHE A 358 -5.72 -21.48 20.58
N PRO A 359 -5.89 -21.81 21.87
CA PRO A 359 -6.93 -22.72 22.30
C PRO A 359 -8.33 -22.09 22.14
N THR A 360 -9.16 -22.68 21.29
CA THR A 360 -10.58 -22.33 21.15
C THR A 360 -11.48 -23.41 21.75
N GLY A 361 -12.62 -23.01 22.30
CA GLY A 361 -13.66 -23.94 22.74
C GLY A 361 -14.31 -24.65 21.54
N GLU A 362 -14.80 -25.88 21.75
CA GLU A 362 -15.52 -26.62 20.71
C GLU A 362 -16.67 -25.79 20.12
N GLY A 363 -16.67 -25.65 18.78
CA GLY A 363 -17.71 -24.91 18.04
C GLY A 363 -17.52 -23.39 17.98
N LEU A 364 -16.43 -22.85 18.54
CA LEU A 364 -16.07 -21.43 18.39
C LEU A 364 -15.22 -21.20 17.12
N PRO A 365 -15.32 -20.02 16.49
CA PRO A 365 -14.50 -19.67 15.34
C PRO A 365 -13.01 -19.60 15.70
N PRO A 366 -12.10 -19.71 14.71
CA PRO A 366 -10.67 -19.54 14.95
C PRO A 366 -10.35 -18.13 15.46
N VAL A 367 -9.24 -18.03 16.17
CA VAL A 367 -8.71 -16.77 16.69
C VAL A 367 -7.95 -16.05 15.59
N HIS A 368 -8.36 -14.82 15.29
CA HIS A 368 -7.67 -13.94 14.36
C HIS A 368 -6.95 -12.82 15.12
N PRO A 369 -5.75 -12.43 14.69
CA PRO A 369 -5.08 -11.27 15.26
C PRO A 369 -5.66 -9.97 14.70
N TYR A 370 -5.91 -9.02 15.58
CA TYR A 370 -6.08 -7.61 15.23
C TYR A 370 -4.94 -6.81 15.86
N VAL A 371 -4.07 -6.25 15.01
CA VAL A 371 -2.90 -5.49 15.43
C VAL A 371 -3.36 -4.10 15.87
N TYR A 372 -3.29 -3.80 17.17
CA TYR A 372 -3.47 -2.44 17.66
C TYR A 372 -2.25 -1.57 17.32
N LEU A 373 -1.05 -2.18 17.41
CA LEU A 373 0.25 -1.53 17.27
C LEU A 373 1.29 -2.56 16.82
N ALA A 374 2.18 -2.19 15.90
CA ALA A 374 3.41 -2.90 15.60
C ALA A 374 4.43 -1.88 15.05
N ASP A 375 5.06 -1.14 15.98
CA ASP A 375 6.00 -0.05 15.71
C ASP A 375 7.36 -0.35 16.34
N ASP A 376 8.33 0.55 16.19
CA ASP A 376 9.71 0.40 16.67
C ASP A 376 9.77 0.13 18.19
N GLY A 377 10.10 -1.10 18.55
CA GLY A 377 10.26 -1.61 19.91
C GLY A 377 9.00 -2.18 20.56
N GLU A 378 7.85 -2.27 19.88
CA GLU A 378 6.60 -2.73 20.52
C GLU A 378 5.54 -3.28 19.54
N TYR A 379 4.87 -4.37 19.92
CA TYR A 379 3.62 -4.82 19.30
C TYR A 379 2.55 -5.14 20.34
N ASP A 380 1.31 -4.75 20.04
CA ASP A 380 0.10 -5.06 20.81
C ASP A 380 -0.96 -5.66 19.88
N ILE A 381 -1.49 -6.83 20.25
CA ILE A 381 -2.42 -7.59 19.43
C ILE A 381 -3.64 -8.00 20.26
N SER A 382 -4.84 -7.71 19.74
CA SER A 382 -6.08 -8.34 20.19
C SER A 382 -6.23 -9.70 19.52
N LEU A 383 -6.58 -10.72 20.30
CA LEU A 383 -6.97 -12.03 19.83
C LEU A 383 -8.49 -12.07 19.76
N ASP A 384 -9.04 -12.26 18.57
CA ASP A 384 -10.46 -12.10 18.34
C ASP A 384 -11.10 -13.34 17.69
N PHE A 385 -12.35 -13.60 18.06
CA PHE A 385 -13.19 -14.60 17.40
C PHE A 385 -13.66 -14.07 16.04
N GLY A 386 -13.02 -14.53 14.96
CA GLY A 386 -13.32 -14.13 13.58
C GLY A 386 -12.65 -12.83 13.14
N ALA A 387 -12.33 -12.74 11.84
CA ALA A 387 -11.57 -11.62 11.27
C ALA A 387 -12.28 -10.25 11.29
N ASP A 388 -13.61 -10.23 11.38
CA ASP A 388 -14.41 -9.00 11.37
C ASP A 388 -14.50 -8.30 12.74
N CYS A 389 -13.95 -8.90 13.80
CA CYS A 389 -14.08 -8.42 15.17
C CYS A 389 -13.31 -7.12 15.45
N GLN A 390 -12.12 -6.97 14.86
CA GLN A 390 -11.31 -5.74 14.87
C GLN A 390 -11.13 -5.12 16.28
N GLY A 391 -10.85 -5.94 17.29
CA GLY A 391 -10.62 -5.51 18.66
C GLY A 391 -11.90 -5.16 19.44
N ALA A 392 -13.08 -5.50 18.93
CA ALA A 392 -14.34 -5.27 19.63
C ALA A 392 -14.47 -6.20 20.85
N GLY A 393 -14.77 -5.62 22.01
CA GLY A 393 -14.81 -6.35 23.28
C GLY A 393 -15.81 -7.52 23.37
N ALA A 394 -16.78 -7.61 22.44
CA ALA A 394 -17.79 -8.67 22.39
C ALA A 394 -17.27 -10.00 21.81
N CYS A 395 -16.27 -9.94 20.93
CA CYS A 395 -15.64 -11.08 20.29
C CYS A 395 -14.16 -11.23 20.68
N HIS A 396 -13.68 -10.38 21.59
CA HIS A 396 -12.37 -10.50 22.20
C HIS A 396 -12.20 -11.83 22.93
N HIS A 397 -11.14 -12.56 22.58
CA HIS A 397 -10.74 -13.82 23.17
C HIS A 397 -9.56 -13.66 24.14
N GLY A 398 -8.65 -12.74 23.85
CA GLY A 398 -7.47 -12.47 24.67
C GLY A 398 -6.50 -11.50 24.02
N SER A 399 -5.26 -11.47 24.47
CA SER A 399 -4.25 -10.52 24.01
C SER A 399 -2.87 -11.14 23.91
N LEU A 400 -2.03 -10.53 23.08
CA LEU A 400 -0.63 -10.86 22.93
C LEU A 400 0.17 -9.58 22.72
N ALA A 401 1.31 -9.45 23.40
CA ALA A 401 2.18 -8.29 23.26
C ALA A 401 3.66 -8.61 23.42
N GLY A 402 4.48 -7.75 22.85
CA GLY A 402 5.92 -7.77 22.96
C GLY A 402 6.47 -6.36 23.00
N LYS A 403 7.47 -6.10 23.85
CA LYS A 403 8.05 -4.78 24.05
C LYS A 403 9.52 -4.87 24.39
N GLN A 404 10.36 -4.05 23.76
CA GLN A 404 11.75 -3.90 24.17
C GLN A 404 11.81 -3.18 25.53
N VAL A 405 12.58 -3.72 26.47
CA VAL A 405 12.69 -3.18 27.84
C VAL A 405 14.13 -3.17 28.34
N ASP A 406 14.50 -2.10 29.04
CA ASP A 406 15.78 -1.98 29.74
C ASP A 406 15.67 -2.30 31.25
N SER A 407 14.60 -3.00 31.64
CA SER A 407 14.21 -3.28 33.02
C SER A 407 14.13 -4.78 33.28
N ASP A 408 14.42 -5.21 34.51
CA ASP A 408 14.21 -6.58 34.99
C ASP A 408 12.78 -6.84 35.51
N GLU A 409 11.98 -5.77 35.63
CA GLU A 409 10.57 -5.82 35.99
C GLU A 409 9.68 -5.43 34.79
N PRO A 410 8.52 -6.08 34.60
CA PRO A 410 7.62 -5.72 33.54
C PRO A 410 7.08 -4.30 33.66
N VAL A 411 6.72 -3.71 32.51
CA VAL A 411 6.12 -2.39 32.35
C VAL A 411 4.86 -2.49 31.50
N SER A 412 4.00 -1.47 31.56
CA SER A 412 2.84 -1.39 30.68
C SER A 412 3.26 -1.22 29.21
N THR A 413 2.54 -1.92 28.33
CA THR A 413 2.52 -1.60 26.90
C THR A 413 1.53 -0.47 26.64
N GLN A 414 1.40 -0.02 25.39
CA GLN A 414 0.51 1.05 25.01
C GLN A 414 -0.96 0.67 25.22
N HIS A 415 -1.33 -0.58 24.99
CA HIS A 415 -2.69 -1.08 25.14
C HIS A 415 -2.90 -1.98 26.37
N PHE A 416 -1.82 -2.53 26.95
CA PHE A 416 -1.93 -3.48 28.05
C PHE A 416 -1.15 -3.03 29.29
N GLU A 417 -1.92 -2.67 30.32
CA GLU A 417 -1.40 -2.27 31.62
C GLU A 417 -0.74 -3.45 32.37
N PHE A 418 0.40 -3.16 33.02
CA PHE A 418 1.02 -3.99 34.03
C PHE A 418 0.74 -3.41 35.43
N ASP A 419 -0.04 -4.13 36.24
CA ASP A 419 -0.34 -3.78 37.63
C ASP A 419 0.57 -4.54 38.59
N ALA A 420 1.63 -3.88 39.04
CA ALA A 420 2.63 -4.46 39.95
C ALA A 420 2.06 -4.82 41.33
N GLU A 421 0.98 -4.17 41.80
CA GLU A 421 0.38 -4.47 43.10
C GLU A 421 -0.42 -5.78 43.06
N ARG A 422 -0.99 -6.12 41.90
CA ARG A 422 -1.74 -7.36 41.66
C ARG A 422 -0.90 -8.51 41.12
N ALA A 423 0.30 -8.22 40.61
CA ALA A 423 1.18 -9.21 40.02
C ALA A 423 1.62 -10.28 41.04
N LYS A 424 1.38 -11.54 40.70
CA LYS A 424 1.83 -12.73 41.44
C LYS A 424 2.98 -13.38 40.66
N MET A 425 4.12 -13.58 41.30
CA MET A 425 5.22 -14.30 40.65
C MET A 425 4.84 -15.76 40.38
N VAL A 426 5.16 -16.22 39.18
CA VAL A 426 4.98 -17.59 38.69
C VAL A 426 6.27 -18.06 38.02
N THR A 427 6.41 -19.37 37.84
CA THR A 427 7.54 -19.96 37.09
C THR A 427 7.00 -20.55 35.80
N LEU A 428 7.52 -20.05 34.68
CA LEU A 428 7.24 -20.56 33.34
C LEU A 428 8.24 -21.66 32.97
N THR A 429 8.00 -22.32 31.84
CA THR A 429 8.90 -23.31 31.25
C THR A 429 10.30 -22.73 31.07
N ARG A 430 11.32 -23.60 31.04
CA ARG A 430 12.75 -23.23 31.07
C ARG A 430 13.19 -22.43 32.33
N GLY A 431 12.36 -22.36 33.37
CA GLY A 431 12.69 -21.67 34.63
C GLY A 431 12.58 -20.14 34.55
N ILE A 432 11.91 -19.62 33.52
CA ILE A 432 11.70 -18.18 33.32
C ILE A 432 10.75 -17.66 34.41
N ALA A 433 11.09 -16.53 35.00
CA ALA A 433 10.21 -15.84 35.95
C ALA A 433 9.09 -15.12 35.18
N GLY A 434 7.85 -15.31 35.62
CA GLY A 434 6.69 -14.62 35.08
C GLY A 434 5.90 -13.89 36.17
N TYR A 435 5.05 -12.96 35.75
CA TYR A 435 4.22 -12.13 36.61
C TYR A 435 2.77 -12.25 36.15
N PHE A 436 1.98 -13.04 36.88
CA PHE A 436 0.59 -13.31 36.58
C PHE A 436 -0.34 -12.28 37.25
N ILE A 437 -1.27 -11.74 36.49
CA ILE A 437 -2.33 -10.84 36.95
C ILE A 437 -3.68 -11.51 36.62
N GLU A 438 -4.45 -11.77 37.67
CA GLU A 438 -5.76 -12.40 37.58
C GLU A 438 -6.80 -11.44 36.97
N SER A 439 -7.73 -11.93 36.13
CA SER A 439 -8.78 -11.09 35.55
C SER A 439 -9.74 -10.53 36.60
N GLN A 440 -10.23 -9.32 36.39
CA GLN A 440 -11.39 -8.74 37.05
C GLN A 440 -12.64 -8.81 36.15
N CYS A 441 -13.66 -9.49 36.64
CA CYS A 441 -14.93 -9.64 35.95
C CYS A 441 -16.01 -8.72 36.52
N GLY A 442 -16.63 -7.92 35.65
CA GLY A 442 -17.86 -7.17 35.90
C GLY A 442 -18.96 -7.56 34.91
N ALA A 443 -19.51 -6.59 34.17
CA ALA A 443 -20.40 -6.87 33.03
C ALA A 443 -19.65 -7.53 31.85
N ASN A 444 -18.35 -7.29 31.76
CA ASN A 444 -17.38 -7.98 30.93
C ASN A 444 -16.14 -8.27 31.80
N CYS A 445 -15.38 -9.31 31.48
CA CYS A 445 -14.06 -9.54 32.06
C CYS A 445 -12.98 -8.82 31.24
N ASP A 446 -11.95 -8.32 31.92
CA ASP A 446 -10.65 -8.07 31.31
C ASP A 446 -9.91 -9.41 31.09
N ASP A 447 -8.66 -9.32 30.65
CA ASP A 447 -7.80 -10.49 30.47
C ASP A 447 -7.09 -10.85 31.77
N ALA A 448 -7.05 -12.14 32.07
CA ALA A 448 -6.03 -12.69 32.93
C ALA A 448 -4.74 -12.78 32.11
N LYS A 449 -3.64 -12.23 32.62
CA LYS A 449 -2.41 -12.00 31.85
C LYS A 449 -1.20 -12.56 32.58
N VAL A 450 -0.20 -12.98 31.82
CA VAL A 450 1.14 -13.24 32.35
C VAL A 450 2.18 -12.47 31.54
N PHE A 451 3.06 -11.77 32.25
CA PHE A 451 4.19 -11.04 31.67
C PHE A 451 5.48 -11.78 32.01
N TRP A 452 6.44 -11.81 31.09
CA TRP A 452 7.80 -12.28 31.36
C TRP A 452 8.81 -11.48 30.54
N ILE A 453 10.05 -11.47 30.99
CA ILE A 453 11.15 -10.82 30.28
C ILE A 453 12.14 -11.90 29.87
N TYR A 454 12.57 -11.85 28.61
CA TYR A 454 13.56 -12.73 28.03
C TYR A 454 14.41 -11.94 27.04
N ASP A 455 15.73 -11.96 27.25
CA ASP A 455 16.73 -11.38 26.33
C ASP A 455 16.51 -9.90 25.97
N GLY A 456 16.15 -9.08 26.96
CA GLY A 456 15.88 -7.63 26.77
C GLY A 456 14.51 -7.30 26.19
N PHE A 457 13.65 -8.31 26.01
CA PHE A 457 12.27 -8.14 25.55
C PHE A 457 11.29 -8.64 26.60
N GLN A 458 10.27 -7.84 26.87
CA GLN A 458 9.08 -8.25 27.59
C GLN A 458 8.07 -8.86 26.64
N TYR A 459 7.41 -9.91 27.10
CA TYR A 459 6.29 -10.55 26.42
C TYR A 459 5.09 -10.65 27.35
N MET A 460 3.90 -10.68 26.76
CA MET A 460 2.65 -10.88 27.46
C MET A 460 1.69 -11.73 26.64
N VAL A 461 1.03 -12.68 27.30
CA VAL A 461 -0.20 -13.28 26.78
C VAL A 461 -1.32 -13.11 27.78
N GLY A 462 -2.53 -12.94 27.25
CA GLY A 462 -3.75 -12.78 28.03
C GLY A 462 -4.91 -13.58 27.46
N LEU A 463 -5.79 -14.06 28.34
CA LEU A 463 -7.05 -14.68 27.97
C LEU A 463 -8.19 -14.00 28.73
N LYS A 464 -9.26 -13.64 28.00
CA LYS A 464 -10.42 -12.96 28.56
C LYS A 464 -11.10 -13.81 29.62
N GLY A 465 -11.09 -13.34 30.88
CA GLY A 465 -11.61 -14.11 32.02
C GLY A 465 -10.94 -15.47 32.21
N GLY A 466 -9.70 -15.64 31.72
CA GLY A 466 -9.00 -16.92 31.74
C GLY A 466 -8.56 -17.36 33.13
N GLU A 467 -8.61 -18.67 33.38
CA GLU A 467 -8.02 -19.27 34.59
C GLU A 467 -6.48 -19.21 34.51
N GLN A 468 -5.82 -19.08 35.66
CA GLN A 468 -4.35 -18.97 35.72
C GLN A 468 -3.64 -20.09 34.94
N SER A 469 -4.07 -21.35 35.09
CA SER A 469 -3.42 -22.47 34.41
C SER A 469 -3.48 -22.33 32.88
N ALA A 470 -4.60 -21.89 32.32
CA ALA A 470 -4.76 -21.75 30.88
C ALA A 470 -3.86 -20.64 30.31
N VAL A 471 -3.72 -19.53 31.04
CA VAL A 471 -2.83 -18.43 30.65
C VAL A 471 -1.35 -18.87 30.72
N LEU A 472 -0.97 -19.63 31.76
CA LEU A 472 0.38 -20.16 31.88
C LEU A 472 0.69 -21.22 30.81
N ASP A 473 -0.26 -22.08 30.46
CA ASP A 473 -0.11 -23.07 29.39
C ASP A 473 0.12 -22.37 28.04
N LEU A 474 -0.62 -21.30 27.76
CA LEU A 474 -0.45 -20.50 26.55
C LEU A 474 0.93 -19.83 26.49
N ALA A 475 1.39 -19.24 27.60
CA ALA A 475 2.72 -18.63 27.69
C ALA A 475 3.84 -19.66 27.52
N ASN A 476 3.70 -20.83 28.15
CA ASN A 476 4.67 -21.91 28.03
C ASN A 476 4.73 -22.45 26.59
N ALA A 477 3.58 -22.58 25.93
CA ALA A 477 3.53 -22.98 24.52
C ALA A 477 4.23 -21.95 23.61
N ALA A 478 4.07 -20.66 23.87
CA ALA A 478 4.78 -19.60 23.15
C ALA A 478 6.29 -19.66 23.37
N ILE A 479 6.74 -19.82 24.62
CA ILE A 479 8.14 -19.97 24.98
C ILE A 479 8.77 -21.20 24.33
N GLU A 480 8.11 -22.35 24.40
CA GLU A 480 8.61 -23.60 23.82
C GLU A 480 8.66 -23.57 22.30
N ASN A 481 7.72 -22.87 21.67
CA ASN A 481 7.71 -22.69 20.23
C ASN A 481 8.78 -21.70 19.74
N SER A 482 9.07 -20.65 20.51
CA SER A 482 9.91 -19.55 20.04
C SER A 482 11.36 -19.58 20.53
N ILE A 483 11.64 -20.12 21.71
CA ILE A 483 13.00 -20.19 22.23
C ILE A 483 13.61 -21.52 21.79
N GLN A 484 14.79 -21.47 21.17
CA GLN A 484 15.52 -22.64 20.68
C GLN A 484 16.51 -23.11 21.76
#